data_AF-A0A951LZ91-F1
#
_entry.id   AF-A0A951LZ91-F1
#
_cell.length_a   1.000
_cell.length_b   1.000
_cell.length_c   1.000
_cell.angle_alpha   90.00
_cell.angle_beta   90.00
_cell.angle_gamma   90.00
#
_symmetry.space_group_name_H-M   'P 1'
#
loop_
_entity.id
_entity.type
_entity.pdbx_description
1 polymer ?
#
loop_
_entity_poly.entity_id
_entity_poly.type
_entity_poly.pdbx_seq_one_letter_code
_entity_poly.pdbx_strand_id
1 'polypeptide(L)'
;MMEEMSVAVEVEGTLWFVENFFAYAGQSYHELALYFLMRLPDGCKYLELDSFQSIEEESGTRLTFRWHARQPEALSKLPLLPSFLTGVLRELPAALQHVVHYDE
;
A
#
# COMPACT_ATOMS: atom_id res chain seq x y z
N MET A 1 1.85 4.97 -10.30
CA MET A 1 2.03 6.18 -9.46
C MET A 1 2.01 7.48 -10.27
N MET A 2 1.90 7.46 -11.61
CA MET A 2 1.76 8.68 -12.39
C MET A 2 0.46 9.43 -12.09
N GLU A 3 -0.65 8.73 -11.94
CA GLU A 3 -1.94 9.35 -11.63
C GLU A 3 -1.96 9.93 -10.21
N GLU A 4 -1.73 9.09 -9.19
CA GLU A 4 -1.84 9.52 -7.78
C GLU A 4 -0.73 10.47 -7.30
N MET A 5 0.49 10.34 -7.83
CA MET A 5 1.68 11.06 -7.35
C MET A 5 2.42 11.84 -8.45
N SER A 6 2.06 11.70 -9.72
CA SER A 6 2.83 12.26 -10.85
C SER A 6 4.29 11.82 -10.88
N VAL A 7 4.57 10.58 -10.44
CA VAL A 7 5.93 9.99 -10.44
C VAL A 7 5.99 8.73 -11.27
N ALA A 8 6.97 8.70 -12.17
CA ALA A 8 7.40 7.47 -12.85
C ALA A 8 8.27 6.67 -11.88
N VAL A 9 7.75 5.52 -11.46
CA VAL A 9 8.41 4.62 -10.50
C VAL A 9 8.91 3.38 -11.22
N GLU A 10 9.93 2.75 -10.64
CA GLU A 10 10.39 1.44 -11.08
C GLU A 10 9.72 0.36 -10.24
N VAL A 11 9.20 -0.68 -10.88
CA VAL A 11 8.67 -1.86 -10.20
C VAL A 11 9.80 -2.87 -10.08
N GLU A 12 10.29 -3.11 -8.87
CA GLU A 12 11.40 -4.02 -8.60
C GLU A 12 10.94 -5.49 -8.54
N GLY A 13 9.67 -5.72 -8.18
CA GLY A 13 9.09 -7.06 -8.16
C GLY A 13 7.66 -7.07 -7.63
N THR A 14 7.01 -8.23 -7.77
CA THR A 14 5.68 -8.49 -7.20
C THR A 14 5.85 -9.30 -5.92
N LEU A 15 5.36 -8.75 -4.81
CA LEU A 15 5.48 -9.35 -3.49
C LEU A 15 4.33 -10.33 -3.22
N TRP A 16 3.10 -9.87 -3.44
CA TRP A 16 1.90 -10.65 -3.12
C TRP A 16 0.87 -10.58 -4.24
N PHE A 17 0.22 -11.72 -4.47
CA PHE A 17 -1.08 -11.83 -5.09
C PHE A 17 -2.07 -12.18 -3.98
N VAL A 18 -3.03 -11.30 -3.74
CA VAL A 18 -3.91 -11.38 -2.58
C VAL A 18 -5.35 -11.56 -3.05
N GLU A 19 -6.01 -12.59 -2.52
CA GLU A 19 -7.45 -12.68 -2.49
C GLU A 19 -7.93 -12.11 -1.17
N ASN A 20 -8.58 -10.96 -1.21
CA ASN A 20 -9.01 -10.23 -0.02
C ASN A 20 -10.55 -10.23 0.07
N PHE A 21 -11.08 -10.83 1.13
CA PHE A 21 -12.51 -10.90 1.42
C PHE A 21 -12.86 -9.97 2.57
N PHE A 22 -13.73 -8.99 2.34
CA PHE A 22 -14.12 -8.01 3.37
C PHE A 22 -15.53 -7.47 3.14
N ALA A 23 -16.13 -6.88 4.18
CA ALA A 23 -17.40 -6.16 4.08
C ALA A 23 -17.18 -4.64 4.14
N TYR A 24 -17.79 -3.90 3.20
CA TYR A 24 -17.74 -2.45 3.18
C TYR A 24 -19.07 -1.88 2.69
N ALA A 25 -19.56 -0.81 3.33
CA ALA A 25 -20.82 -0.16 2.98
C ALA A 25 -22.03 -1.12 2.83
N GLY A 26 -22.09 -2.18 3.64
CA GLY A 26 -23.18 -3.17 3.61
C GLY A 26 -23.08 -4.22 2.50
N GLN A 27 -21.97 -4.23 1.74
CA GLN A 27 -21.70 -5.16 0.65
C GLN A 27 -20.47 -6.01 0.98
N SER A 28 -20.52 -7.30 0.61
CA SER A 28 -19.35 -8.17 0.66
C SER A 28 -18.55 -8.03 -0.63
N TYR A 29 -17.23 -7.91 -0.48
CA TYR A 29 -16.25 -7.79 -1.56
C TYR A 29 -15.32 -9.01 -1.58
N HIS A 30 -14.96 -9.41 -2.79
CA HIS A 30 -13.82 -10.29 -3.07
C HIS A 30 -12.91 -9.53 -4.03
N GLU A 31 -11.79 -9.07 -3.49
CA GLU A 31 -10.79 -8.31 -4.24
C GLU A 31 -9.62 -9.22 -4.61
N LEU A 32 -9.16 -9.09 -5.86
CA LEU A 32 -7.92 -9.69 -6.33
C LEU A 32 -6.90 -8.57 -6.49
N ALA A 33 -5.89 -8.53 -5.63
CA ALA A 33 -4.92 -7.44 -5.55
C ALA A 33 -3.49 -7.92 -5.77
N LEU A 34 -2.72 -7.14 -6.53
CA LEU A 34 -1.28 -7.32 -6.68
C LEU A 34 -0.54 -6.23 -5.93
N TYR A 35 0.40 -6.64 -5.10
CA TYR A 35 1.24 -5.75 -4.32
C TYR A 35 2.66 -5.75 -4.87
N PHE A 36 3.16 -4.56 -5.20
CA PHE A 36 4.45 -4.37 -5.86
C PHE A 36 5.45 -3.70 -4.93
N LEU A 37 6.70 -4.18 -4.96
CA LEU A 37 7.83 -3.43 -4.45
C LEU A 37 8.23 -2.40 -5.52
N MET A 38 8.19 -1.13 -5.14
CA MET A 38 8.50 -0.03 -6.05
C MET A 38 9.64 0.81 -5.52
N ARG A 39 10.47 1.30 -6.44
CA ARG A 39 11.52 2.27 -6.18
C ARG A 39 11.12 3.63 -6.76
N LEU A 40 11.13 4.64 -5.90
CA LEU A 40 11.07 6.04 -6.34
C LEU A 40 12.41 6.43 -6.98
N PRO A 41 12.42 7.28 -8.01
CA PRO A 41 13.66 7.72 -8.64
C PRO A 41 14.54 8.51 -7.66
N ASP A 42 15.86 8.45 -7.85
CA ASP A 42 16.81 9.22 -7.06
C ASP A 42 16.49 10.73 -7.12
N GLY A 43 16.57 11.41 -5.97
CA GLY A 43 16.22 12.83 -5.87
C GLY A 43 14.72 13.12 -6.00
N CYS A 44 13.85 12.10 -5.96
CA CYS A 44 12.41 12.33 -5.88
C CYS A 44 12.07 13.15 -4.62
N LYS A 45 11.44 14.31 -4.82
CA LYS A 45 11.07 15.24 -3.73
C LYS A 45 10.31 14.57 -2.58
N TYR A 46 9.54 13.52 -2.85
CA TYR A 46 8.75 12.83 -1.84
C TYR A 46 9.61 12.05 -0.84
N LEU A 47 10.85 11.69 -1.19
CA LEU A 47 11.79 11.02 -0.28
C LEU A 47 12.26 11.93 0.87
N GLU A 48 12.17 13.26 0.70
CA GLU A 48 12.63 14.26 1.67
C GLU A 48 11.48 14.83 2.53
N LEU A 49 10.23 14.50 2.22
CA LEU A 49 9.06 15.01 2.90
C LEU A 49 8.52 14.00 3.91
N ASP A 50 8.22 14.42 5.13
CA ASP A 50 7.54 13.55 6.11
C ASP A 50 6.12 13.16 5.67
N SER A 51 5.43 14.09 4.98
CA SER A 51 4.10 13.87 4.41
C SER A 51 3.80 14.84 3.28
N PHE A 52 2.88 14.46 2.40
CA PHE A 52 2.41 15.29 1.29
C PHE A 52 0.94 15.01 0.98
N GLN A 53 0.30 15.93 0.27
CA GLN A 53 -1.08 15.77 -0.19
C GLN A 53 -1.12 15.55 -1.70
N SER A 54 -2.05 14.72 -2.15
CA SER A 54 -2.48 14.69 -3.54
C SER A 54 -4.01 14.73 -3.62
N ILE A 55 -4.51 14.94 -4.83
CA ILE A 55 -5.95 14.92 -5.12
C ILE A 55 -6.13 13.80 -6.13
N GLU A 56 -7.01 12.85 -5.82
CA GLU A 56 -7.46 11.86 -6.79
C GLU A 56 -8.28 12.58 -7.87
N GLU A 57 -7.86 12.50 -9.12
CA GLU A 57 -8.42 13.33 -10.21
C GLU A 57 -9.90 13.04 -10.47
N GLU A 58 -10.34 11.78 -10.37
CA GLU A 58 -11.71 11.38 -10.68
C GLU A 58 -12.71 11.74 -9.56
N SER A 59 -12.34 11.49 -8.30
CA SER A 59 -13.25 11.69 -7.17
C SER A 59 -13.13 13.09 -6.54
N GLY A 60 -12.02 13.79 -6.79
CA GLY A 60 -11.65 15.02 -6.08
C GLY A 60 -11.24 14.80 -4.62
N THR A 61 -11.08 13.53 -4.20
CA THR A 61 -10.72 13.18 -2.82
C THR A 61 -9.30 13.62 -2.52
N ARG A 62 -9.13 14.34 -1.39
CA ARG A 62 -7.81 14.74 -0.90
C ARG A 62 -7.17 13.60 -0.14
N LEU A 63 -6.10 13.04 -0.70
CA LEU A 63 -5.31 11.99 -0.08
C LEU A 63 -4.12 12.61 0.64
N THR A 64 -3.81 12.10 1.83
CA THR A 64 -2.61 12.47 2.59
C THR A 64 -1.69 11.27 2.68
N PHE A 65 -0.50 11.40 2.11
CA PHE A 65 0.54 10.39 2.13
C PHE A 65 1.56 10.73 3.21
N ARG A 66 2.04 9.71 3.92
CA ARG A 66 3.04 9.83 4.98
C ARG A 66 3.96 8.62 4.95
N TRP A 67 5.25 8.85 5.14
CA TRP A 67 6.19 7.75 5.36
C TRP A 67 6.04 7.21 6.76
N HIS A 68 5.85 5.89 6.85
CA HIS A 68 5.79 5.17 8.11
C HIS A 68 6.97 4.22 8.21
N ALA A 69 7.56 4.19 9.39
CA ALA A 69 8.64 3.27 9.71
C ALA A 69 8.10 1.83 9.72
N ARG A 70 8.84 0.87 9.14
CA ARG A 70 8.40 -0.54 8.98
C ARG A 70 8.51 -1.38 10.26
N GLN A 71 8.98 -0.78 11.36
CA GLN A 71 9.13 -1.47 12.64
C GLN A 71 7.75 -1.85 13.24
N PRO A 72 7.66 -3.00 13.96
CA PRO A 72 6.44 -3.48 14.59
C PRO A 72 5.66 -2.42 15.39
N GLU A 73 6.36 -1.60 16.16
CA GLU A 73 5.79 -0.62 17.08
C GLU A 73 5.16 0.58 16.37
N ALA A 74 5.60 0.86 15.14
CA ALA A 74 5.02 1.89 14.30
C ALA A 74 3.80 1.34 13.55
N LEU A 75 3.93 0.15 12.95
CA LEU A 75 2.85 -0.47 12.19
C LEU A 75 1.63 -0.83 13.06
N SER A 76 1.84 -1.27 14.30
CA SER A 76 0.75 -1.64 15.22
C SER A 76 -0.14 -0.46 15.64
N LYS A 77 0.30 0.78 15.41
CA LYS A 77 -0.44 2.01 15.71
C LYS A 77 -1.26 2.50 14.52
N LEU A 78 -1.12 1.88 13.36
CA LEU A 78 -1.81 2.28 12.13
C LEU A 78 -3.03 1.40 11.90
N PRO A 79 -4.17 1.97 11.47
CA PRO A 79 -5.30 1.20 10.98
C PRO A 79 -4.99 0.70 9.56
N LEU A 80 -3.96 -0.13 9.42
CA LEU A 80 -3.47 -0.62 8.13
C LEU A 80 -4.38 -1.73 7.62
N LEU A 81 -4.94 -1.51 6.43
CA LEU A 81 -5.78 -2.47 5.72
C LEU A 81 -5.13 -2.86 4.40
N PRO A 82 -5.30 -4.11 3.94
CA PRO A 82 -5.96 -5.22 4.67
C PRO A 82 -5.11 -5.67 5.87
N SER A 83 -5.74 -6.23 6.90
CA SER A 83 -5.10 -6.38 8.22
C SER A 83 -3.84 -7.26 8.23
N PHE A 84 -3.71 -8.20 7.28
CA PHE A 84 -2.51 -9.06 7.15
C PHE A 84 -1.22 -8.26 6.92
N LEU A 85 -1.29 -7.07 6.30
CA LEU A 85 -0.11 -6.24 5.99
C LEU A 85 0.71 -5.88 7.24
N THR A 86 0.05 -5.72 8.38
CA THR A 86 0.70 -5.38 9.66
C THR A 86 1.73 -6.42 10.10
N GLY A 87 1.54 -7.69 9.73
CA GLY A 87 2.45 -8.78 10.03
C GLY A 87 3.58 -8.92 9.01
N VAL A 88 3.26 -8.75 7.72
CA VAL A 88 4.18 -9.12 6.62
C VAL A 88 5.12 -8.00 6.16
N LEU A 89 4.82 -6.72 6.43
CA LEU A 89 5.67 -5.60 5.98
C LEU A 89 7.06 -5.52 6.65
N ARG A 90 7.28 -6.30 7.71
CA ARG A 90 8.55 -6.38 8.44
C ARG A 90 9.63 -7.06 7.61
N GLU A 91 9.27 -8.17 6.97
CA GLU A 91 10.14 -9.01 6.16
C GLU A 91 9.45 -9.29 4.83
N LEU A 92 9.92 -8.61 3.79
CA LEU A 92 9.34 -8.75 2.45
C LEU A 92 9.74 -10.09 1.84
N PRO A 93 8.83 -10.79 1.14
CA PRO A 93 9.16 -12.06 0.52
C PRO A 93 10.13 -11.85 -0.65
N ALA A 94 11.04 -12.80 -0.85
CA ALA A 94 11.99 -12.77 -1.97
C ALA A 94 11.37 -13.18 -3.32
N ALA A 95 10.16 -13.76 -3.29
CA ALA A 95 9.41 -14.19 -4.46
C ALA A 95 7.92 -13.97 -4.23
N LEU A 96 7.14 -13.91 -5.32
CA LEU A 96 5.69 -13.76 -5.26
C LEU A 96 5.06 -14.81 -4.34
N GLN A 97 4.24 -14.35 -3.41
CA GLN A 97 3.41 -15.19 -2.54
C GLN A 97 1.93 -15.01 -2.87
N HIS A 98 1.19 -16.11 -2.87
CA HIS A 98 -0.27 -16.07 -2.88
C HIS A 98 -0.79 -16.02 -1.44
N VAL A 99 -1.69 -15.08 -1.17
CA VAL A 99 -2.30 -14.86 0.14
C VAL A 99 -3.82 -14.90 -0.04
N VAL A 100 -4.50 -15.64 0.83
CA VAL A 100 -5.95 -15.60 0.96
C VAL A 100 -6.25 -14.99 2.32
N HIS A 101 -6.92 -13.84 2.32
CA HIS A 101 -7.16 -13.02 3.50
C HIS A 101 -8.64 -12.75 3.70
N TYR A 102 -9.10 -12.83 4.94
CA TYR A 102 -10.47 -12.53 5.35
C TYR A 102 -10.40 -11.47 6.45
N ASP A 103 -10.92 -10.26 6.18
CA ASP A 103 -11.16 -9.25 7.20
C ASP A 103 -12.53 -9.54 7.85
N GLU A 104 -12.50 -10.06 9.08
CA GLU A 104 -13.68 -10.20 9.97
C GLU A 104 -13.99 -8.90 10.73
#